data_AF-G0VEL4-F1
#
_entry.id   AF-G0VEL4-F1
#
_cell.length_a   1.000
_cell.length_b   1.000
_cell.length_c   1.000
_cell.angle_alpha   90.00
_cell.angle_beta   90.00
_cell.angle_gamma   90.00
#
_symmetry.space_group_name_H-M   'P 1'
#
loop_
_entity.id
_entity.type
_entity.pdbx_description
1 polymer ?
#
loop_
_entity_poly.entity_id
_entity_poly.type
_entity_poly.pdbx_seq_one_letter_code
_entity_poly.pdbx_strand_id
1 'polypeptide(L)' 'MGNNYDESKCEKLIDSLYQCCFKFYKENGDDAKSPCCPKPNLLHLKMEQRGLNQTDDDSNAT' A
#
# COMPACT_ATOMS: atom_id res chain seq x y z
N MET A 1 12.96 -18.96 1.18
CA MET A 1 11.98 -18.78 0.08
C MET A 1 12.23 -17.44 -0.57
N GLY A 2 12.80 -17.41 -1.78
CA GLY A 2 12.97 -16.20 -2.56
C GLY A 2 11.96 -16.17 -3.70
N ASN A 3 11.35 -15.02 -3.97
CA ASN A 3 10.36 -14.86 -5.04
C ASN A 3 10.97 -14.94 -6.46
N ASN A 4 12.26 -15.29 -6.61
CA ASN A 4 12.98 -15.35 -7.89
C ASN A 4 12.84 -14.07 -8.74
N TYR A 5 12.62 -12.92 -8.10
CA TYR A 5 12.30 -11.64 -8.75
C TYR A 5 11.05 -11.68 -9.64
N ASP A 6 10.16 -12.63 -9.39
CA ASP A 6 8.85 -12.75 -10.03
C ASP A 6 7.89 -11.74 -9.37
N GLU A 7 7.67 -10.61 -10.04
CA GLU A 7 6.82 -9.51 -9.54
C GLU A 7 5.38 -9.95 -9.28
N SER A 8 4.86 -10.92 -10.06
CA SER A 8 3.53 -11.50 -9.90
C SER A 8 3.29 -12.07 -8.51
N LYS A 9 4.35 -12.56 -7.84
CA LYS A 9 4.28 -13.11 -6.48
C LYS A 9 4.23 -12.03 -5.40
N CYS A 10 4.56 -10.79 -5.75
CA CYS A 10 4.68 -9.67 -4.83
C CYS A 10 3.48 -8.71 -4.89
N GLU A 11 2.59 -8.81 -5.89
CA GLU A 11 1.50 -7.86 -6.12
C GLU A 11 0.68 -7.61 -4.85
N LYS A 12 0.19 -8.68 -4.20
CA LYS A 12 -0.58 -8.60 -2.95
C LYS A 12 0.19 -7.94 -1.81
N LEU A 13 1.50 -8.21 -1.70
CA LEU A 13 2.34 -7.61 -0.66
C LEU A 13 2.52 -6.11 -0.90
N ILE A 14 2.60 -5.69 -2.16
CA ILE A 14 2.69 -4.27 -2.53
C ILE A 14 1.38 -3.56 -2.20
N ASP A 15 0.24 -4.19 -2.47
CA ASP A 15 -1.07 -3.64 -2.15
C ASP A 15 -1.24 -3.47 -0.64
N SER A 16 -0.87 -4.49 0.15
CA SER A 16 -0.86 -4.40 1.62
C SER A 16 0.09 -3.32 2.14
N LEU A 17 1.25 -3.12 1.52
CA LEU A 17 2.17 -2.03 1.86
C LEU A 17 1.52 -0.67 1.63
N TYR A 18 0.84 -0.47 0.50
CA TYR A 18 0.17 0.80 0.21
C TYR A 18 -1.01 1.07 1.14
N GLN A 19 -1.78 0.05 1.50
CA GLN A 19 -2.83 0.18 2.53
C GLN A 19 -2.25 0.56 3.90
N CYS A 20 -1.14 -0.07 4.31
CA CYS A 20 -0.43 0.25 5.54
C CYS A 20 0.04 1.71 5.55
N CYS A 21 0.66 2.16 4.46
CA CYS A 21 1.10 3.54 4.32
C CYS A 21 -0.07 4.53 4.30
N PHE A 22 -1.20 4.16 3.68
CA PHE A 22 -2.38 5.01 3.65
C PHE A 22 -2.94 5.23 5.05
N LYS A 23 -3.07 4.15 5.83
CA LYS A 23 -3.48 4.24 7.24
C LYS A 23 -2.50 5.09 8.06
N PHE A 24 -1.20 4.91 7.85
CA PHE A 24 -0.18 5.72 8.51
C PHE A 24 -0.36 7.22 8.24
N TYR A 25 -0.58 7.64 7.00
CA TYR A 25 -0.82 9.05 6.66
C TYR A 25 -2.16 9.57 7.18
N LYS A 26 -3.21 8.74 7.18
CA LYS A 26 -4.51 9.08 7.78
C LYS A 26 -4.41 9.38 9.28
N GLU A 27 -3.55 8.65 9.99
CA GLU A 27 -3.36 8.79 11.44
C GLU A 27 -2.36 9.89 11.83
N ASN A 28 -1.28 10.07 11.05
CA ASN A 28 -0.15 10.95 11.40
C ASN A 28 -0.13 12.26 10.59
N GLY A 29 -1.00 12.39 9.59
CA GLY A 29 -1.02 13.50 8.64
C GLY A 29 -0.06 13.31 7.45
N ASP A 30 -0.32 14.06 6.37
CA ASP A 30 0.42 13.94 5.11
C ASP A 30 1.89 14.39 5.20
N ASP A 31 2.24 15.18 6.21
CA ASP A 31 3.63 15.62 6.45
C ASP A 31 4.49 14.57 7.17
N ALA A 32 3.89 13.47 7.61
CA ALA A 32 4.60 12.40 8.28
C ALA A 32 5.63 11.74 7.35
N LYS A 33 6.73 11.22 7.91
CA LYS A 33 7.80 10.58 7.14
C LYS A 33 8.05 9.19 7.68
N SER A 34 8.03 8.21 6.78
CA SER A 34 8.41 6.83 7.06
C SER A 34 9.39 6.37 5.98
N PRO A 35 10.52 5.72 6.35
CA PRO A 35 11.47 5.20 5.37
C PRO A 35 10.86 4.09 4.50
N CYS A 36 9.79 3.45 4.97
CA CYS A 36 9.11 2.36 4.28
C CYS A 36 7.99 2.84 3.34
N CYS A 37 7.51 4.08 3.50
CA CYS A 37 6.36 4.58 2.75
C CYS A 37 6.76 5.54 1.63
N PRO A 38 6.11 5.44 0.45
CA PRO A 38 6.22 6.46 -0.59
C PRO A 38 5.53 7.75 -0.14
N LYS A 39 5.91 8.88 -0.75
CA LYS A 39 5.28 10.19 -0.49
C LYS A 39 3.74 10.10 -0.64
N PRO A 40 2.94 10.79 0.18
CA PRO A 40 1.46 10.68 0.16
C PRO A 40 0.84 10.86 -1.23
N ASN A 41 1.25 11.91 -1.97
CA ASN A 41 0.76 12.14 -3.33
C ASN A 41 1.08 10.99 -4.30
N LEU A 42 2.25 10.37 -4.13
CA LEU A 42 2.66 9.23 -4.95
C LEU A 42 1.93 7.95 -4.50
N LEU A 43 1.66 7.80 -3.21
CA LEU A 43 0.84 6.71 -2.68
C LEU A 43 -0.56 6.74 -3.29
N HIS A 44 -1.23 7.90 -3.28
CA HIS A 44 -2.57 8.04 -3.85
C HIS A 44 -2.60 7.67 -5.33
N LEU A 45 -1.65 8.21 -6.12
CA LEU A 45 -1.53 7.86 -7.53
C LEU A 45 -1.32 6.35 -7.75
N LYS A 46 -0.47 5.72 -6.94
CA LYS A 46 -0.19 4.27 -7.04
C LYS A 46 -1.37 3.41 -6.65
N MET A 47 -2.14 3.83 -5.65
CA MET A 47 -3.37 3.14 -5.25
C MET A 47 -4.43 3.25 -6.34
N GLU A 48 -4.58 4.41 -6.97
CA GLU A 48 -5.50 4.61 -8.10
C GLU A 48 -5.13 3.73 -9.30
N GLN A 49 -3.84 3.71 -9.69
CA GLN A 49 -3.33 2.86 -10.77
C GLN A 49 -3.57 1.36 -10.54
N ARG A 50 -3.66 0.95 -9.27
CA ARG A 50 -3.90 -0.43 -8.85
C ARG A 50 -5.37 -0.73 -8.56
N GLY A 51 -6.25 0.27 -8.64
CA GLY A 51 -7.67 0.12 -8.29
C GLY A 51 -7.92 -0.12 -6.80
N LEU A 52 -6.99 0.27 -5.92
CA LEU A 52 -7.06 0.09 -4.46
C LEU A 52 -7.79 1.24 -3.74
N ASN A 53 -8.55 2.05 -4.48
CA ASN A 53 -9.31 3.18 -3.90
C ASN A 53 -10.29 2.63 -2.86
N GLN A 54 -10.14 3.06 -1.60
CA GLN A 54 -10.83 2.54 -0.41
C GLN A 54 -12.28 2.12 -0.68
N THR A 55 -12.49 0.83 -0.81
CA THR A 55 -13.65 0.15 -0.25
C THR A 55 -13.15 -0.54 1.01
N ASP A 56 -13.71 -0.17 2.15
CA ASP A 56 -13.48 -0.79 3.45
C ASP A 56 -13.77 -2.30 3.37
N ASP A 57 -12.78 -3.11 3.00
CA ASP A 57 -12.86 -4.56 3.06
C ASP A 57 -11.71 -5.09 3.93
N ASP A 58 -11.88 -4.87 5.24
CA ASP A 58 -11.45 -5.84 6.24
C ASP A 58 -12.25 -7.14 6.03
N SER A 59 -12.04 -7.90 4.94
CA SER A 59 -12.66 -9.23 4.75
C SER A 59 -12.00 -10.08 3.66
N ASN A 60 -10.71 -10.41 3.79
CA ASN A 60 -10.33 -11.82 3.60
C ASN A 60 -8.95 -12.15 4.21
N ALA A 61 -8.94 -12.38 5.52
CA ALA A 61 -8.05 -13.40 6.06
C ALA A 61 -8.73 -14.76 5.85
N THR A 62 -8.21 -15.58 4.96
CA THR A 62 -8.39 -17.04 4.93
C THR A 62 -7.12 -17.65 4.36
#